data_AF-A0AAW2S9A0-F1
#
_entry.id   AF-A0AAW2S9A0-F1
#
_cell.length_a   1.000
_cell.length_b   1.000
_cell.length_c   1.000
_cell.angle_alpha   90.00
_cell.angle_beta   90.00
_cell.angle_gamma   90.00
#
_symmetry.space_group_name_H-M   'P 1'
#
loop_
_entity.id
_entity.type
_entity.pdbx_description
1 polymer ?
#
loop_
_entity_poly.entity_id
_entity_poly.type
_entity_poly.pdbx_seq_one_letter_code
_entity_poly.pdbx_strand_id
1 'polypeptide(L)'
;MARTVEEIRRAQRAEGPATVLAIGTANPPNCEKSKIKKRYTYITEEMLKENPNICDFMAPSLDARQDIVVTEVPKLGKEAAEKAIAEWGQPKSKITHLIFCTTSGIDMPGADYQLTKLLGLRPSVKRFMIYMQGCFAGGAVLRMAKDLAENNAGARVLVICSETTTMAFRGPSEAQTIVPDSGGDLSGIVREAGLIVNLSPDVPSKISENVEKSLSEAFEPLGISDWNSIFWIAHPGGPAILDQIEAKLGLKPVKLWSSRHVLSEYGNMASASVFFALDEMRKLSAKQGLKSTGEGLDWGVLLSFGAGITIETLVLHSVPIS
;
A
#
# COMPACT_ATOMS: atom_id res chain seq x y z
N MET A 1 -12.39 25.15 38.27
CA MET A 1 -11.01 24.63 38.47
C MET A 1 -10.40 24.33 37.12
N ALA A 2 -9.09 24.54 36.95
CA ALA A 2 -8.39 24.13 35.72
C ALA A 2 -8.38 22.59 35.64
N ARG A 3 -8.60 22.03 34.45
CA ARG A 3 -8.53 20.58 34.23
C ARG A 3 -7.11 20.07 34.45
N THR A 4 -6.97 18.86 34.99
CA THR A 4 -5.66 18.20 35.10
C THR A 4 -5.19 17.70 33.73
N VAL A 5 -3.89 17.46 33.59
CA VAL A 5 -3.32 16.85 32.36
C VAL A 5 -3.94 15.48 32.10
N GLU A 6 -4.25 14.72 33.15
CA GLU A 6 -4.87 13.40 33.04
C GLU A 6 -6.30 13.48 32.50
N GLU A 7 -7.09 14.44 32.99
CA GLU A 7 -8.44 14.70 32.49
C GLU A 7 -8.42 15.11 31.00
N ILE A 8 -7.44 15.93 30.60
CA ILE A 8 -7.25 16.32 29.20
C ILE A 8 -6.88 15.10 28.34
N ARG A 9 -5.92 14.29 28.78
CA ARG A 9 -5.46 13.09 28.05
C ARG A 9 -6.60 12.09 27.87
N ARG A 10 -7.40 11.86 28.90
CA ARG A 10 -8.56 10.95 28.83
C ARG A 10 -9.60 11.47 27.85
N ALA A 11 -9.92 12.76 27.89
CA ALA A 11 -10.89 13.37 26.96
C ALA A 11 -10.38 13.42 25.51
N GLN A 12 -9.06 13.41 25.29
CA GLN A 12 -8.48 13.46 23.95
C GLN A 12 -8.46 12.11 23.23
N ARG A 13 -8.52 10.98 23.92
CA ARG A 13 -8.39 9.65 23.30
C ARG A 13 -9.74 9.08 22.84
N ALA A 14 -9.72 8.33 21.74
CA ALA A 14 -10.90 7.64 21.27
C ALA A 14 -11.18 6.39 22.12
N GLU A 15 -12.44 5.94 22.11
CA GLU A 15 -12.83 4.63 22.61
C GLU A 15 -12.92 3.65 21.42
N GLY A 16 -12.46 2.42 21.64
CA GLY A 16 -12.46 1.36 20.63
C GLY A 16 -11.28 1.38 19.66
N PRO A 17 -11.15 0.34 18.81
CA PRO A 17 -10.06 0.21 17.86
C PRO A 17 -10.29 1.05 16.59
N ALA A 18 -9.19 1.45 15.94
CA ALA A 18 -9.25 2.05 14.62
C ALA A 18 -9.92 1.09 13.62
N THR A 19 -10.82 1.63 12.80
CA THR A 19 -11.63 0.86 11.85
C THR A 19 -11.52 1.48 10.46
N VAL A 20 -11.36 0.65 9.43
CA VAL A 20 -11.40 1.10 8.03
C VAL A 20 -12.87 1.36 7.65
N LEU A 21 -13.22 2.63 7.41
CA LEU A 21 -14.60 3.05 7.18
C LEU A 21 -15.01 3.06 5.71
N ALA A 22 -14.04 3.16 4.79
CA ALA A 22 -14.26 3.21 3.35
C ALA A 22 -12.95 2.90 2.62
N ILE A 23 -13.04 2.37 1.39
CA ILE A 23 -11.90 2.13 0.51
C ILE A 23 -12.27 2.55 -0.91
N GLY A 24 -11.53 3.51 -1.45
CA GLY A 24 -11.62 3.94 -2.84
C GLY A 24 -10.34 3.62 -3.58
N THR A 25 -10.47 3.10 -4.80
CA THR A 25 -9.34 2.72 -5.66
C THR A 25 -9.40 3.43 -7.00
N ALA A 26 -8.25 3.77 -7.57
CA ALA A 26 -8.13 4.37 -8.89
C ALA A 26 -6.85 3.88 -9.58
N ASN A 27 -6.88 3.85 -10.90
CA ASN A 27 -5.77 3.43 -11.74
C ASN A 27 -5.59 4.46 -12.86
N PRO A 28 -4.36 4.64 -13.39
CA PRO A 28 -4.14 5.39 -14.63
C PRO A 28 -5.02 4.87 -15.77
N PRO A 29 -5.33 5.71 -16.78
CA PRO A 29 -6.26 5.35 -17.84
C PRO A 29 -5.74 4.27 -18.79
N ASN A 30 -4.41 4.18 -18.99
CA ASN A 30 -3.83 3.24 -19.94
C ASN A 30 -3.71 1.85 -19.34
N CYS A 31 -4.24 0.85 -20.04
CA CYS A 31 -4.20 -0.55 -19.63
C CYS A 31 -3.47 -1.38 -20.69
N GLU A 32 -2.36 -2.00 -20.31
CA GLU A 32 -1.55 -2.83 -21.19
C GLU A 32 -1.62 -4.31 -20.79
N LYS A 33 -1.62 -5.21 -21.78
CA LYS A 33 -1.38 -6.63 -21.54
C LYS A 33 0.09 -6.83 -21.21
N SER A 34 0.38 -7.62 -20.18
CA SER A 34 1.76 -7.96 -19.81
C SER A 34 1.91 -9.47 -19.58
N LYS A 35 3.06 -9.94 -19.08
CA LYS A 35 3.19 -11.33 -18.59
C LYS A 35 2.33 -11.61 -17.34
N ILE A 36 1.82 -10.54 -16.72
CA ILE A 36 0.65 -10.50 -15.85
C ILE A 36 -0.55 -10.07 -16.70
N LYS A 37 -1.76 -10.61 -16.47
CA LYS A 37 -2.92 -10.45 -17.37
C LYS A 37 -3.11 -9.02 -17.86
N LYS A 38 -3.05 -8.02 -16.98
CA LYS A 38 -2.98 -6.60 -17.36
C LYS A 38 -2.30 -5.73 -16.28
N ARG A 39 -1.84 -4.54 -16.67
CA ARG A 39 -1.33 -3.49 -15.78
C ARG A 39 -1.79 -2.13 -16.26
N TYR A 40 -1.91 -1.18 -15.33
CA TYR A 40 -2.23 0.20 -15.64
C TYR A 40 -1.00 1.09 -15.51
N THR A 41 -0.72 1.93 -16.50
CA THR A 41 0.48 2.76 -16.55
C THR A 41 0.13 4.21 -16.84
N TYR A 42 0.87 5.12 -16.23
CA TYR A 42 0.75 6.54 -16.57
C TYR A 42 1.51 6.87 -17.85
N ILE A 43 2.72 6.31 -18.00
CA ILE A 43 3.53 6.42 -19.21
C ILE A 43 2.75 5.90 -20.43
N THR A 44 2.64 6.74 -21.46
CA THR A 44 2.15 6.41 -22.80
C THR A 44 3.32 6.32 -23.79
N GLU A 45 3.08 5.72 -24.96
CA GLU A 45 4.05 5.74 -26.06
C GLU A 45 4.39 7.17 -26.52
N GLU A 46 3.42 8.08 -26.47
CA GLU A 46 3.62 9.50 -26.81
C GLU A 46 4.57 10.19 -25.82
N MET A 47 4.36 10.01 -24.51
CA MET A 47 5.27 10.54 -23.48
C MET A 47 6.68 9.99 -23.63
N LEU A 48 6.83 8.73 -24.03
CA LEU A 48 8.14 8.12 -24.29
C LEU A 48 8.84 8.70 -25.53
N LYS A 49 8.08 9.05 -26.58
CA LYS A 49 8.61 9.73 -27.76
C LYS A 49 9.07 11.15 -27.44
N GLU A 50 8.36 11.85 -26.57
CA GLU A 50 8.73 13.19 -26.10
C GLU A 50 9.92 13.17 -25.13
N ASN A 51 10.12 12.07 -24.42
CA ASN A 51 11.16 11.91 -23.39
C ASN A 51 12.05 10.69 -23.68
N PRO A 52 12.85 10.68 -24.76
CA PRO A 52 13.59 9.49 -25.20
C PRO A 52 14.56 8.96 -24.14
N ASN A 53 15.14 9.82 -23.30
CA ASN A 53 16.03 9.40 -22.22
C ASN A 53 15.35 8.49 -21.17
N ILE A 54 14.01 8.50 -21.07
CA ILE A 54 13.27 7.58 -20.19
C ILE A 54 13.36 6.14 -20.73
N CYS A 55 13.48 5.97 -22.05
CA CYS A 55 13.61 4.68 -22.72
C CYS A 55 15.03 4.10 -22.64
N ASP A 56 16.04 4.93 -22.42
CA ASP A 56 17.41 4.46 -22.26
C ASP A 56 17.64 3.88 -20.85
N PHE A 57 18.53 2.88 -20.74
CA PHE A 57 18.71 2.14 -19.49
C PHE A 57 19.18 3.00 -18.31
N MET A 58 20.13 3.92 -18.56
CA MET A 58 20.79 4.74 -17.53
C MET A 58 20.97 6.21 -17.95
N ALA A 59 20.29 6.67 -19.00
CA ALA A 59 20.38 8.07 -19.40
C ALA A 59 19.76 9.00 -18.32
N PRO A 60 20.34 10.19 -18.11
CA PRO A 60 19.76 11.20 -17.22
C PRO A 60 18.33 11.53 -17.66
N SER A 61 17.38 11.26 -16.77
CA SER A 61 15.94 11.38 -17.02
C SER A 61 15.13 11.73 -15.76
N LEU A 62 15.79 12.00 -14.63
CA LEU A 62 15.14 12.28 -13.35
C LEU A 62 14.20 13.48 -13.42
N ASP A 63 14.63 14.58 -14.02
CA ASP A 63 13.84 15.82 -14.10
C ASP A 63 12.53 15.58 -14.87
N ALA A 64 12.61 14.98 -16.06
CA ALA A 64 11.44 14.61 -16.86
C ALA A 64 10.48 13.67 -16.09
N ARG A 65 11.03 12.70 -15.34
CA ARG A 65 10.21 11.80 -14.52
C ARG A 65 9.54 12.55 -13.37
N GLN A 66 10.26 13.46 -12.73
CA GLN A 66 9.75 14.30 -11.64
C GLN A 66 8.62 15.20 -12.13
N ASP A 67 8.80 15.90 -13.25
CA ASP A 67 7.77 16.77 -13.85
C ASP A 67 6.44 16.04 -14.07
N ILE A 68 6.50 14.77 -14.49
CA ILE A 68 5.32 13.92 -14.61
C ILE A 68 4.75 13.57 -13.23
N VAL A 69 5.55 12.96 -12.34
CA VAL A 69 4.99 12.34 -11.12
C VAL A 69 4.54 13.34 -10.06
N VAL A 70 5.17 14.52 -9.95
CA VAL A 70 4.77 15.55 -8.96
C VAL A 70 3.35 16.06 -9.20
N THR A 71 2.90 16.00 -10.45
CA THR A 71 1.55 16.38 -10.84
C THR A 71 0.57 15.20 -10.74
N GLU A 72 1.00 14.02 -11.17
CA GLU A 72 0.08 12.92 -11.45
C GLU A 72 -0.17 12.00 -10.26
N VAL A 73 0.82 11.85 -9.37
CA VAL A 73 0.68 11.13 -8.11
C VAL A 73 -0.44 11.71 -7.23
N PRO A 74 -0.50 13.04 -6.96
CA PRO A 74 -1.61 13.60 -6.18
C PRO A 74 -2.95 13.59 -6.92
N LYS A 75 -2.98 13.66 -8.27
CA LYS A 75 -4.21 13.51 -9.05
C LYS A 75 -4.81 12.11 -8.95
N LEU A 76 -3.99 11.07 -9.11
CA LEU A 76 -4.44 9.69 -8.94
C LEU A 76 -4.90 9.44 -7.49
N GLY A 77 -4.18 9.98 -6.52
CA GLY A 77 -4.58 9.97 -5.11
C GLY A 77 -5.93 10.66 -4.86
N LYS A 78 -6.20 11.77 -5.55
CA LYS A 78 -7.48 12.49 -5.50
C LYS A 78 -8.64 11.62 -6.00
N GLU A 79 -8.48 10.94 -7.14
CA GLU A 79 -9.54 10.09 -7.69
C GLU A 79 -9.92 8.94 -6.74
N ALA A 80 -8.92 8.28 -6.14
CA ALA A 80 -9.14 7.26 -5.12
C ALA A 80 -9.78 7.84 -3.86
N ALA A 81 -9.30 8.99 -3.39
CA ALA A 81 -9.84 9.67 -2.22
C ALA A 81 -11.31 10.07 -2.40
N GLU A 82 -11.69 10.58 -3.57
CA GLU A 82 -13.08 10.98 -3.85
C GLU A 82 -14.04 9.80 -3.78
N LYS A 83 -13.64 8.62 -4.29
CA LYS A 83 -14.42 7.38 -4.16
C LYS A 83 -14.54 6.94 -2.70
N ALA A 84 -13.44 6.98 -1.93
CA ALA A 84 -13.45 6.62 -0.52
C ALA A 84 -14.32 7.59 0.31
N ILE A 85 -14.23 8.89 0.04
CA ILE A 85 -15.03 9.92 0.71
C ILE A 85 -16.52 9.77 0.36
N ALA A 86 -16.83 9.44 -0.90
CA ALA A 86 -18.20 9.18 -1.33
C ALA A 86 -18.79 7.95 -0.62
N GLU A 87 -18.04 6.85 -0.54
CA GLU A 87 -18.45 5.66 0.21
C GLU A 87 -18.61 5.95 1.71
N TRP A 88 -17.68 6.72 2.30
CA TRP A 88 -17.74 7.10 3.71
C TRP A 88 -18.99 7.96 4.04
N GLY A 89 -19.50 8.72 3.07
CA GLY A 89 -20.78 9.43 3.18
C GLY A 89 -20.78 10.61 4.15
N GLN A 90 -19.63 11.07 4.62
CA GLN A 90 -19.48 12.22 5.52
C GLN A 90 -18.80 13.40 4.83
N PRO A 91 -19.03 14.65 5.28
CA PRO A 91 -18.39 15.80 4.67
C PRO A 91 -16.87 15.74 4.87
N LYS A 92 -16.12 16.01 3.80
CA LYS A 92 -14.64 16.07 3.82
C LYS A 92 -14.06 17.02 4.86
N SER A 93 -14.83 18.01 5.33
CA SER A 93 -14.46 18.89 6.45
C SER A 93 -14.27 18.14 7.78
N LYS A 94 -14.83 16.94 7.95
CA LYS A 94 -14.59 16.08 9.12
C LYS A 94 -13.27 15.31 9.06
N ILE A 95 -12.55 15.32 7.93
CA ILE A 95 -11.20 14.77 7.85
C ILE A 95 -10.29 15.63 8.74
N THR A 96 -9.50 14.97 9.58
CA THR A 96 -8.65 15.59 10.60
C THR A 96 -7.16 15.36 10.35
N HIS A 97 -6.83 14.21 9.74
CA HIS A 97 -5.48 13.81 9.43
C HIS A 97 -5.43 13.31 7.98
N LEU A 98 -4.29 13.51 7.34
CA LEU A 98 -3.98 12.97 6.02
C LEU A 98 -2.62 12.25 6.12
N ILE A 99 -2.59 10.97 5.79
CA ILE A 99 -1.37 10.23 5.52
C ILE A 99 -1.29 10.05 4.01
N PHE A 100 -0.23 10.54 3.38
CA PHE A 100 0.05 10.32 1.97
C PHE A 100 1.34 9.53 1.83
N CYS A 101 1.29 8.42 1.10
CA CYS A 101 2.39 7.51 0.86
C CYS A 101 2.64 7.36 -0.64
N THR A 102 3.89 7.49 -1.05
CA THR A 102 4.33 7.20 -2.41
C THR A 102 5.82 6.87 -2.47
N THR A 103 6.19 6.01 -3.41
CA THR A 103 7.57 5.74 -3.84
C THR A 103 7.87 6.42 -5.18
N SER A 104 6.91 7.20 -5.68
CA SER A 104 6.89 7.69 -7.07
C SER A 104 7.21 9.18 -7.15
N GLY A 105 8.43 9.56 -6.75
CA GLY A 105 8.91 10.94 -6.79
C GLY A 105 8.81 11.67 -5.45
N ILE A 106 9.43 12.84 -5.37
CA ILE A 106 9.54 13.68 -4.16
C ILE A 106 9.41 15.15 -4.56
N ASP A 107 8.68 15.95 -3.79
CA ASP A 107 8.59 17.40 -3.99
C ASP A 107 8.38 18.15 -2.66
N MET A 108 8.59 19.46 -2.68
CA MET A 108 8.38 20.36 -1.54
C MET A 108 7.66 21.65 -1.98
N PRO A 109 6.38 21.86 -1.63
CA PRO A 109 5.53 21.01 -0.78
C PRO A 109 5.14 19.67 -1.42
N GLY A 110 5.06 18.62 -0.59
CA GLY A 110 4.81 17.26 -1.04
C GLY A 110 3.38 16.98 -1.54
N ALA A 111 3.16 15.74 -2.00
CA ALA A 111 1.90 15.28 -2.55
C ALA A 111 0.73 15.36 -1.54
N ASP A 112 1.02 15.27 -0.24
CA ASP A 112 0.06 15.50 0.84
C ASP A 112 -0.49 16.93 0.84
N TYR A 113 0.35 17.93 0.58
CA TYR A 113 -0.05 19.32 0.42
C TYR A 113 -0.88 19.50 -0.85
N GLN A 114 -0.41 18.96 -1.98
CA GLN A 114 -1.11 19.05 -3.26
C GLN A 114 -2.51 18.44 -3.15
N LEU A 115 -2.62 17.25 -2.56
CA LEU A 115 -3.90 16.58 -2.35
C LEU A 115 -4.82 17.37 -1.42
N THR A 116 -4.28 17.97 -0.35
CA THR A 116 -5.05 18.84 0.56
C THR A 116 -5.71 19.98 -0.20
N LYS A 117 -4.98 20.62 -1.12
CA LYS A 117 -5.51 21.68 -2.00
C LYS A 117 -6.53 21.13 -3.00
N LEU A 118 -6.19 20.04 -3.70
CA LEU A 118 -7.04 19.42 -4.72
C LEU A 118 -8.41 18.96 -4.18
N LEU A 119 -8.42 18.38 -2.98
CA LEU A 119 -9.66 17.97 -2.32
C LEU A 119 -10.35 19.12 -1.59
N GLY A 120 -9.72 20.28 -1.41
CA GLY A 120 -10.25 21.38 -0.59
C GLY A 120 -10.50 20.93 0.86
N LEU A 121 -9.52 20.24 1.46
CA LEU A 121 -9.57 19.89 2.88
C LEU A 121 -9.34 21.14 3.74
N ARG A 122 -9.64 21.04 5.04
CA ARG A 122 -9.36 22.14 5.97
C ARG A 122 -7.86 22.45 5.99
N PRO A 123 -7.44 23.72 6.00
CA PRO A 123 -6.03 24.09 6.12
C PRO A 123 -5.34 23.56 7.39
N SER A 124 -6.12 23.26 8.44
CA SER A 124 -5.65 22.71 9.71
C SER A 124 -5.57 21.17 9.73
N VAL A 125 -5.75 20.49 8.59
CA VAL A 125 -5.56 19.03 8.52
C VAL A 125 -4.12 18.68 8.90
N LYS A 126 -3.94 17.70 9.78
CA LYS A 126 -2.60 17.26 10.19
C LYS A 126 -2.07 16.30 9.13
N ARG A 127 -1.01 16.69 8.43
CA ARG A 127 -0.48 15.94 7.28
C ARG A 127 0.78 15.17 7.66
N PHE A 128 0.89 13.96 7.14
CA PHE A 128 2.05 13.09 7.23
C PHE A 128 2.39 12.61 5.82
N MET A 129 3.50 13.10 5.29
CA MET A 129 4.01 12.70 3.98
C MET A 129 5.06 11.60 4.17
N ILE A 130 4.85 10.47 3.49
CA ILE A 130 5.69 9.29 3.56
C ILE A 130 6.24 9.02 2.16
N TYR A 131 7.48 9.43 1.94
CA TYR A 131 8.18 9.22 0.68
C TYR A 131 9.11 7.99 0.75
N MET A 132 9.29 7.32 -0.38
CA MET A 132 10.37 6.37 -0.65
C MET A 132 10.47 5.18 0.31
N GLN A 133 9.34 4.68 0.82
CA GLN A 133 9.32 3.50 1.70
C GLN A 133 9.20 2.17 0.93
N GLY A 134 8.65 2.19 -0.28
CA GLY A 134 8.44 0.99 -1.08
C GLY A 134 7.25 0.15 -0.62
N CYS A 135 7.30 -1.14 -0.96
CA CYS A 135 6.14 -2.03 -0.93
C CYS A 135 5.57 -2.33 0.47
N PHE A 136 6.39 -2.29 1.55
CA PHE A 136 5.89 -2.55 2.90
C PHE A 136 5.01 -1.42 3.45
N ALA A 137 5.06 -0.24 2.81
CA ALA A 137 4.44 0.96 3.34
C ALA A 137 2.91 0.87 3.43
N GLY A 138 2.26 -0.03 2.69
CA GLY A 138 0.82 -0.29 2.81
C GLY A 138 0.42 -0.74 4.22
N GLY A 139 1.24 -1.57 4.88
CA GLY A 139 1.07 -1.94 6.28
C GLY A 139 1.48 -0.80 7.22
N ALA A 140 2.60 -0.13 6.95
CA ALA A 140 3.11 0.94 7.79
C ALA A 140 2.14 2.12 7.92
N VAL A 141 1.45 2.49 6.82
CA VAL A 141 0.44 3.57 6.86
C VAL A 141 -0.78 3.19 7.69
N LEU A 142 -1.18 1.91 7.71
CA LEU A 142 -2.26 1.41 8.56
C LEU A 142 -1.86 1.45 10.04
N ARG A 143 -0.61 1.07 10.36
CA ARG A 143 -0.05 1.19 11.71
C ARG A 143 -0.05 2.64 12.20
N MET A 144 0.38 3.58 11.35
CA MET A 144 0.31 5.02 11.68
C MET A 144 -1.14 5.51 11.81
N ALA A 145 -2.03 5.12 10.90
CA ALA A 145 -3.44 5.52 10.93
C ALA A 145 -4.14 5.01 12.20
N LYS A 146 -3.81 3.80 12.65
CA LYS A 146 -4.28 3.21 13.90
C LYS A 146 -3.97 4.12 15.09
N ASP A 147 -2.70 4.46 15.28
CA ASP A 147 -2.27 5.29 16.40
C ASP A 147 -2.91 6.69 16.35
N LEU A 148 -2.99 7.29 15.16
CA LEU A 148 -3.60 8.61 14.98
C LEU A 148 -5.10 8.59 15.30
N ALA A 149 -5.83 7.56 14.87
CA ALA A 149 -7.27 7.43 15.15
C ALA A 149 -7.54 7.11 16.63
N GLU A 150 -6.83 6.15 17.22
CA GLU A 150 -7.07 5.69 18.58
C GLU A 150 -6.65 6.75 19.62
N ASN A 151 -5.57 7.47 19.37
CA ASN A 151 -5.08 8.49 20.31
C ASN A 151 -5.79 9.84 20.17
N ASN A 152 -6.73 10.01 19.22
CA ASN A 152 -7.46 11.27 19.00
C ASN A 152 -8.97 11.04 18.80
N ALA A 153 -9.77 11.31 19.83
CA ALA A 153 -11.22 11.25 19.82
C ALA A 153 -11.82 12.04 18.65
N GLY A 154 -12.70 11.40 17.89
CA GLY A 154 -13.33 11.98 16.71
C GLY A 154 -12.42 12.13 15.49
N ALA A 155 -11.17 11.67 15.54
CA ALA A 155 -10.29 11.70 14.38
C ALA A 155 -10.82 10.85 13.24
N ARG A 156 -10.68 11.40 12.03
CA ARG A 156 -10.86 10.72 10.75
C ARG A 156 -9.60 10.94 9.95
N VAL A 157 -8.94 9.84 9.62
CA VAL A 157 -7.65 9.80 8.93
C VAL A 157 -7.92 9.41 7.48
N LEU A 158 -7.61 10.29 6.54
CA LEU A 158 -7.57 9.93 5.12
C LEU A 158 -6.19 9.33 4.84
N VAL A 159 -6.15 8.08 4.40
CA VAL A 159 -4.90 7.37 4.05
C VAL A 159 -4.86 7.19 2.55
N ILE A 160 -3.76 7.60 1.92
CA ILE A 160 -3.58 7.55 0.47
C ILE A 160 -2.25 6.89 0.16
N CYS A 161 -2.29 5.83 -0.65
CA CYS A 161 -1.13 5.25 -1.31
C CYS A 161 -1.31 5.46 -2.81
N SER A 162 -0.43 6.25 -3.44
CA SER A 162 -0.51 6.56 -4.86
C SER A 162 0.83 6.27 -5.53
N GLU A 163 0.82 5.36 -6.50
CA GLU A 163 2.04 4.78 -7.06
C GLU A 163 1.97 4.76 -8.59
N THR A 164 3.10 5.01 -9.23
CA THR A 164 3.28 4.93 -10.69
C THR A 164 4.66 4.39 -11.00
N THR A 165 4.77 3.61 -12.07
CA THR A 165 6.05 3.03 -12.52
C THR A 165 6.97 4.05 -13.19
N THR A 166 6.52 5.30 -13.36
CA THR A 166 7.23 6.35 -14.11
C THR A 166 8.67 6.57 -13.63
N MET A 167 8.91 6.50 -12.32
CA MET A 167 10.26 6.66 -11.78
C MET A 167 11.19 5.48 -12.11
N ALA A 168 10.65 4.27 -12.28
CA ALA A 168 11.42 3.05 -12.43
C ALA A 168 11.49 2.52 -13.87
N PHE A 169 10.60 2.97 -14.76
CA PHE A 169 10.56 2.55 -16.17
C PHE A 169 11.87 2.88 -16.88
N ARG A 170 12.48 1.91 -17.56
CA ARG A 170 13.73 2.09 -18.31
C ARG A 170 13.86 1.02 -19.38
N GLY A 171 14.71 1.25 -20.37
CA GLY A 171 15.07 0.24 -21.36
C GLY A 171 15.73 -0.99 -20.72
N PRO A 172 15.68 -2.16 -21.38
CA PRO A 172 16.36 -3.35 -20.88
C PRO A 172 17.89 -3.18 -20.92
N SER A 173 18.58 -3.96 -20.08
CA SER A 173 20.03 -4.16 -20.15
C SER A 173 20.30 -5.66 -20.13
N GLU A 174 21.17 -6.12 -21.04
CA GLU A 174 21.63 -7.52 -21.08
C GLU A 174 22.74 -7.80 -20.06
N ALA A 175 23.34 -6.75 -19.48
CA ALA A 175 24.38 -6.86 -18.46
C ALA A 175 23.74 -7.07 -17.08
N GLN A 176 23.67 -8.32 -16.63
CA GLN A 176 23.32 -8.66 -15.26
C GLN A 176 24.57 -8.61 -14.38
N THR A 177 24.70 -7.59 -13.53
CA THR A 177 25.76 -7.54 -12.51
C THR A 177 25.14 -7.79 -11.15
N ILE A 178 25.51 -8.91 -10.53
CA ILE A 178 25.28 -9.12 -9.09
C ILE A 178 26.33 -8.28 -8.36
N VAL A 179 25.88 -7.31 -7.56
CA VAL A 179 26.78 -6.47 -6.76
C VAL A 179 27.27 -7.30 -5.56
N PRO A 180 28.58 -7.60 -5.43
CA PRO A 180 29.11 -8.30 -4.26
C PRO A 180 28.93 -7.44 -2.99
N ASP A 181 28.66 -8.08 -1.85
CA ASP A 181 28.49 -7.42 -0.54
C ASP A 181 27.41 -6.32 -0.46
N SER A 182 26.33 -6.40 -1.26
CA SER A 182 25.17 -5.51 -1.06
C SER A 182 24.31 -6.00 0.11
N GLY A 183 24.53 -5.47 1.31
CA GLY A 183 23.63 -5.63 2.47
C GLY A 183 22.24 -5.02 2.26
N GLY A 184 21.49 -5.55 1.28
CA GLY A 184 20.16 -5.09 0.89
C GLY A 184 19.58 -5.94 -0.24
N ASP A 185 18.95 -7.06 0.12
CA ASP A 185 18.23 -7.98 -0.81
C ASP A 185 17.14 -7.30 -1.64
N LEU A 186 16.69 -6.14 -1.20
CA LEU A 186 15.81 -5.25 -1.95
C LEU A 186 16.23 -3.82 -1.64
N SER A 187 16.70 -3.10 -2.66
CA SER A 187 17.10 -1.69 -2.54
C SER A 187 16.51 -0.85 -3.66
N GLY A 188 16.18 0.40 -3.34
CA GLY A 188 15.76 1.42 -4.29
C GLY A 188 16.69 2.62 -4.18
N ILE A 189 17.36 3.00 -5.27
CA ILE A 189 18.33 4.09 -5.30
C ILE A 189 17.84 5.14 -6.28
N VAL A 190 17.59 6.36 -5.80
CA VAL A 190 17.27 7.50 -6.66
C VAL A 190 18.57 8.08 -7.22
N ARG A 191 18.65 8.17 -8.55
CA ARG A 191 19.78 8.72 -9.32
C ARG A 191 19.25 9.61 -10.44
N GLU A 192 20.16 10.24 -11.18
CA GLU A 192 19.83 11.02 -12.38
C GLU A 192 19.06 10.20 -13.44
N ALA A 193 19.23 8.88 -13.46
CA ALA A 193 18.47 7.96 -14.31
C ALA A 193 17.11 7.52 -13.72
N GLY A 194 16.59 8.23 -12.71
CA GLY A 194 15.38 7.86 -11.98
C GLY A 194 15.61 6.89 -10.82
N LEU A 195 14.58 6.10 -10.49
CA LEU A 195 14.62 5.09 -9.43
C LEU A 195 15.16 3.77 -9.98
N ILE A 196 16.32 3.36 -9.47
CA ILE A 196 16.95 2.07 -9.77
C ILE A 196 16.56 1.09 -8.68
N VAL A 197 15.90 -0.01 -9.06
CA VAL A 197 15.47 -1.06 -8.13
C VAL A 197 16.36 -2.27 -8.32
N ASN A 198 17.02 -2.70 -7.25
CA ASN A 198 17.76 -3.95 -7.20
C ASN A 198 16.98 -4.94 -6.33
N LEU A 199 16.76 -6.14 -6.86
CA LEU A 199 16.02 -7.20 -6.19
C LEU A 199 16.84 -8.50 -6.26
N SER A 200 17.15 -9.04 -5.09
CA SER A 200 17.76 -10.36 -4.93
C SER A 200 16.74 -11.46 -5.27
N PRO A 201 17.16 -12.53 -5.97
CA PRO A 201 16.31 -13.69 -6.20
C PRO A 201 15.92 -14.43 -4.91
N ASP A 202 16.63 -14.18 -3.79
CA ASP A 202 16.39 -14.82 -2.49
C ASP A 202 15.30 -14.14 -1.66
N VAL A 203 14.70 -13.05 -2.15
CA VAL A 203 13.62 -12.35 -1.40
C VAL A 203 12.44 -13.27 -1.05
N PRO A 204 11.91 -14.11 -1.96
CA PRO A 204 10.84 -15.04 -1.61
C PRO A 204 11.19 -16.02 -0.50
N SER A 205 12.41 -16.60 -0.50
CA SER A 205 12.84 -17.54 0.53
C SER A 205 13.02 -16.84 1.88
N LYS A 206 13.65 -15.65 1.89
CA LYS A 206 13.79 -14.85 3.10
C LYS A 206 12.46 -14.48 3.73
N ILE A 207 11.45 -14.14 2.92
CA ILE A 207 10.09 -13.86 3.42
C ILE A 207 9.46 -15.13 4.00
N SER A 208 9.47 -16.24 3.25
CA SER A 208 8.81 -17.48 3.68
C SER A 208 9.46 -18.10 4.92
N GLU A 209 10.78 -18.02 5.08
CA GLU A 209 11.48 -18.52 6.27
C GLU A 209 11.14 -17.74 7.55
N ASN A 210 10.70 -16.47 7.43
CA ASN A 210 10.47 -15.59 8.58
C ASN A 210 9.00 -15.25 8.83
N VAL A 211 8.09 -15.54 7.88
CA VAL A 211 6.67 -15.18 7.98
C VAL A 211 5.99 -15.86 9.17
N GLU A 212 6.28 -17.13 9.43
CA GLU A 212 5.64 -17.89 10.51
C GLU A 212 5.96 -17.32 11.90
N LYS A 213 7.19 -16.86 12.11
CA LYS A 213 7.58 -16.17 13.33
C LYS A 213 6.75 -14.91 13.55
N SER A 214 6.59 -14.09 12.50
CA SER A 214 5.81 -12.86 12.55
C SER A 214 4.33 -13.12 12.86
N LEU A 215 3.77 -14.20 12.30
CA LEU A 215 2.39 -14.62 12.59
C LEU A 215 2.24 -15.10 14.02
N SER A 216 3.19 -15.92 14.49
CA SER A 216 3.18 -16.48 15.83
C SER A 216 3.21 -15.36 16.88
N GLU A 217 4.09 -14.38 16.72
CA GLU A 217 4.16 -13.20 17.60
C GLU A 217 2.86 -12.36 17.55
N ALA A 218 2.24 -12.22 16.38
CA ALA A 218 1.03 -11.42 16.21
C ALA A 218 -0.24 -12.11 16.77
N PHE A 219 -0.33 -13.44 16.68
CA PHE A 219 -1.53 -14.21 17.01
C PHE A 219 -1.43 -15.00 18.32
N GLU A 220 -0.25 -15.13 18.94
CA GLU A 220 -0.07 -15.73 20.27
C GLU A 220 -1.03 -15.10 21.31
N PRO A 221 -1.17 -13.76 21.41
CA PRO A 221 -2.09 -13.14 22.38
C PRO A 221 -3.57 -13.47 22.13
N LEU A 222 -3.92 -13.93 20.92
CA LEU A 222 -5.27 -14.31 20.52
C LEU A 222 -5.52 -15.82 20.62
N GLY A 223 -4.48 -16.61 20.92
CA GLY A 223 -4.55 -18.07 20.97
C GLY A 223 -4.85 -18.72 19.61
N ILE A 224 -4.52 -18.05 18.51
CA ILE A 224 -4.74 -18.55 17.14
C ILE A 224 -3.44 -19.11 16.59
N SER A 225 -3.47 -20.37 16.18
CA SER A 225 -2.32 -21.06 15.56
C SER A 225 -2.68 -21.78 14.25
N ASP A 226 -3.96 -21.91 13.90
CA ASP A 226 -4.39 -22.42 12.60
C ASP A 226 -4.44 -21.28 11.58
N TRP A 227 -3.41 -21.19 10.73
CA TRP A 227 -3.30 -20.19 9.66
C TRP A 227 -4.40 -20.28 8.60
N ASN A 228 -5.12 -21.41 8.50
CA ASN A 228 -6.28 -21.54 7.61
C ASN A 228 -7.57 -20.97 8.21
N SER A 229 -7.62 -20.78 9.54
CA SER A 229 -8.78 -20.23 10.26
C SER A 229 -8.93 -18.71 10.14
N ILE A 230 -7.92 -18.01 9.61
CA ILE A 230 -7.89 -16.54 9.45
C ILE A 230 -7.96 -16.13 7.98
N PHE A 231 -8.55 -14.99 7.63
CA PHE A 231 -8.49 -14.46 6.24
C PHE A 231 -7.14 -13.79 5.94
N TRP A 232 -6.78 -13.67 4.66
CA TRP A 232 -5.42 -13.28 4.26
C TRP A 232 -5.38 -12.17 3.22
N ILE A 233 -4.58 -11.15 3.52
CA ILE A 233 -4.13 -10.13 2.57
C ILE A 233 -2.61 -10.14 2.60
N ALA A 234 -1.97 -10.61 1.54
CA ALA A 234 -0.51 -10.59 1.42
C ALA A 234 -0.12 -9.66 0.27
N HIS A 235 0.85 -8.76 0.50
CA HIS A 235 1.34 -7.89 -0.55
C HIS A 235 1.79 -8.73 -1.77
N PRO A 236 1.19 -8.54 -2.95
CA PRO A 236 1.49 -9.32 -4.14
C PRO A 236 2.76 -8.79 -4.83
N GLY A 237 3.91 -8.90 -4.16
CA GLY A 237 5.19 -8.43 -4.70
C GLY A 237 5.62 -9.18 -5.96
N GLY A 238 5.27 -10.46 -6.02
CA GLY A 238 5.45 -11.36 -7.16
C GLY A 238 4.84 -12.74 -6.85
N PRO A 239 4.60 -13.59 -7.86
CA PRO A 239 3.94 -14.89 -7.67
C PRO A 239 4.73 -15.81 -6.74
N ALA A 240 6.07 -15.83 -6.87
CA ALA A 240 6.95 -16.68 -6.05
C ALA A 240 6.83 -16.40 -4.54
N ILE A 241 6.58 -15.15 -4.13
CA ILE A 241 6.37 -14.81 -2.71
C ILE A 241 5.09 -15.48 -2.20
N LEU A 242 3.99 -15.34 -2.95
CA LEU A 242 2.70 -15.92 -2.57
C LEU A 242 2.77 -17.46 -2.56
N ASP A 243 3.42 -18.05 -3.56
CA ASP A 243 3.59 -19.51 -3.66
C ASP A 243 4.39 -20.07 -2.49
N GLN A 244 5.48 -19.41 -2.11
CA GLN A 244 6.30 -19.87 -0.98
C GLN A 244 5.62 -19.67 0.37
N ILE A 245 4.86 -18.58 0.57
CA ILE A 245 4.04 -18.39 1.79
C ILE A 245 2.98 -19.49 1.89
N GLU A 246 2.25 -19.75 0.80
CA GLU A 246 1.23 -20.80 0.72
C GLU A 246 1.81 -22.17 1.07
N ALA A 247 2.95 -22.53 0.44
CA ALA A 247 3.61 -23.80 0.67
C ALA A 247 4.17 -23.93 2.09
N LYS A 248 4.85 -22.90 2.59
CA LYS A 248 5.51 -22.91 3.91
C LYS A 248 4.50 -23.08 5.04
N LEU A 249 3.36 -22.39 4.96
CA LEU A 249 2.35 -22.38 6.02
C LEU A 249 1.24 -23.41 5.81
N GLY A 250 1.30 -24.21 4.73
CA GLY A 250 0.25 -25.18 4.40
C GLY A 250 -1.12 -24.53 4.19
N LEU A 251 -1.16 -23.35 3.55
CA LEU A 251 -2.42 -22.65 3.30
C LEU A 251 -3.24 -23.37 2.22
N LYS A 252 -4.56 -23.40 2.39
CA LYS A 252 -5.47 -23.83 1.33
C LYS A 252 -5.33 -22.87 0.13
N PRO A 253 -5.45 -23.35 -1.12
CA PRO A 253 -5.27 -22.50 -2.31
C PRO A 253 -6.15 -21.25 -2.37
N VAL A 254 -7.30 -21.27 -1.69
CA VAL A 254 -8.23 -20.13 -1.64
C VAL A 254 -7.72 -18.98 -0.77
N LYS A 255 -6.83 -19.21 0.20
CA LYS A 255 -6.46 -18.19 1.21
C LYS A 255 -5.83 -16.96 0.58
N LEU A 256 -5.00 -17.12 -0.45
CA LEU A 256 -4.33 -16.00 -1.12
C LEU A 256 -5.06 -15.49 -2.37
N TRP A 257 -6.31 -15.92 -2.59
CA TRP A 257 -7.04 -15.62 -3.83
C TRP A 257 -7.13 -14.12 -4.11
N SER A 258 -7.54 -13.31 -3.13
CA SER A 258 -7.69 -11.85 -3.29
C SER A 258 -6.35 -11.18 -3.67
N SER A 259 -5.25 -11.64 -3.08
CA SER A 259 -3.90 -11.12 -3.37
C SER A 259 -3.43 -11.52 -4.78
N ARG A 260 -3.67 -12.79 -5.17
CA ARG A 260 -3.38 -13.30 -6.52
C ARG A 260 -4.24 -12.63 -7.58
N HIS A 261 -5.50 -12.35 -7.28
CA HIS A 261 -6.42 -11.64 -8.17
C HIS A 261 -5.91 -10.22 -8.45
N VAL A 262 -5.54 -9.49 -7.41
CA VAL A 262 -4.96 -8.15 -7.55
C VAL A 262 -3.67 -8.19 -8.36
N LEU A 263 -2.78 -9.15 -8.08
CA LEU A 263 -1.56 -9.34 -8.86
C LEU A 263 -1.89 -9.52 -10.35
N SER A 264 -2.87 -10.36 -10.66
CA SER A 264 -3.28 -10.67 -12.04
C SER A 264 -3.87 -9.46 -12.77
N GLU A 265 -4.79 -8.74 -12.14
CA GLU A 265 -5.55 -7.67 -12.78
C GLU A 265 -4.86 -6.30 -12.76
N TYR A 266 -3.90 -6.08 -11.86
CA TYR A 266 -3.27 -4.77 -11.67
C TYR A 266 -1.74 -4.82 -11.64
N GLY A 267 -1.14 -5.99 -11.40
CA GLY A 267 0.28 -6.11 -11.12
C GLY A 267 0.67 -5.67 -9.71
N ASN A 268 1.97 -5.57 -9.47
CA ASN A 268 2.51 -5.01 -8.22
C ASN A 268 2.41 -3.47 -8.26
N MET A 269 1.44 -2.92 -7.51
CA MET A 269 1.21 -1.48 -7.34
C MET A 269 1.90 -0.94 -6.08
N ALA A 270 3.01 -1.56 -5.66
CA ALA A 270 3.74 -1.25 -4.44
C ALA A 270 2.79 -1.15 -3.22
N SER A 271 2.87 -0.04 -2.46
CA SER A 271 2.14 0.19 -1.21
C SER A 271 0.60 0.13 -1.35
N ALA A 272 0.06 0.43 -2.53
CA ALA A 272 -1.38 0.43 -2.78
C ALA A 272 -1.99 -0.99 -2.86
N SER A 273 -1.18 -2.00 -3.17
CA SER A 273 -1.65 -3.34 -3.54
C SER A 273 -2.49 -4.02 -2.46
N VAL A 274 -2.13 -3.85 -1.19
CA VAL A 274 -2.86 -4.46 -0.06
C VAL A 274 -4.26 -3.84 0.14
N PHE A 275 -4.44 -2.57 -0.21
CA PHE A 275 -5.75 -1.90 -0.16
C PHE A 275 -6.67 -2.37 -1.29
N PHE A 276 -6.12 -2.61 -2.48
CA PHE A 276 -6.88 -3.24 -3.57
C PHE A 276 -7.32 -4.65 -3.18
N ALA A 277 -6.46 -5.41 -2.49
CA ALA A 277 -6.81 -6.75 -2.04
C ALA A 277 -7.88 -6.74 -0.93
N LEU A 278 -7.80 -5.79 0.01
CA LEU A 278 -8.85 -5.57 1.02
C LEU A 278 -10.19 -5.19 0.38
N ASP A 279 -10.16 -4.29 -0.61
CA ASP A 279 -11.37 -3.85 -1.32
C ASP A 279 -12.00 -4.98 -2.14
N GLU A 280 -11.18 -5.80 -2.81
CA GLU A 280 -11.64 -6.98 -3.53
C GLU A 280 -12.29 -7.99 -2.57
N MET A 281 -11.60 -8.32 -1.48
CA MET A 281 -12.07 -9.29 -0.47
C MET A 281 -13.44 -8.89 0.10
N ARG A 282 -13.59 -7.64 0.56
CA ARG A 282 -14.86 -7.20 1.16
C ARG A 282 -16.00 -7.18 0.15
N LYS A 283 -15.74 -6.77 -1.10
CA LYS A 283 -16.74 -6.70 -2.17
C LYS A 283 -17.19 -8.09 -2.59
N LEU A 284 -16.27 -9.04 -2.72
CA LEU A 284 -16.61 -10.43 -3.03
C LEU A 284 -17.36 -11.09 -1.90
N SER A 285 -16.93 -10.88 -0.65
CA SER A 285 -17.62 -11.41 0.52
C SER A 285 -19.08 -10.94 0.56
N ALA A 286 -19.34 -9.66 0.29
CA ALA A 286 -20.68 -9.10 0.20
C ALA A 286 -21.47 -9.67 -0.98
N LYS A 287 -20.87 -9.74 -2.17
CA LYS A 287 -21.51 -10.29 -3.36
C LYS A 287 -21.90 -11.76 -3.21
N GLN A 288 -21.12 -12.53 -2.44
CA GLN A 288 -21.37 -13.95 -2.17
C GLN A 288 -22.29 -14.17 -0.95
N GLY A 289 -22.70 -13.12 -0.24
CA GLY A 289 -23.53 -13.25 0.97
C GLY A 289 -22.81 -13.99 2.10
N LEU A 290 -21.49 -13.83 2.22
CA LEU A 290 -20.73 -14.42 3.33
C LEU A 290 -21.04 -13.70 4.64
N LYS A 291 -20.76 -14.34 5.77
CA LYS A 291 -21.10 -13.82 7.11
C LYS A 291 -20.34 -12.55 7.50
N SER A 292 -19.15 -12.33 6.94
CA SER A 292 -18.28 -11.23 7.30
C SER A 292 -17.51 -10.71 6.09
N THR A 293 -17.00 -9.48 6.19
CA THR A 293 -16.16 -8.83 5.17
C THR A 293 -14.83 -9.55 4.92
N GLY A 294 -14.43 -10.43 5.83
CA GLY A 294 -13.21 -11.24 5.76
C GLY A 294 -13.49 -12.67 5.36
N GLU A 295 -14.20 -12.87 4.24
CA GLU A 295 -14.49 -14.20 3.68
C GLU A 295 -15.28 -15.12 4.63
N GLY A 296 -16.13 -14.54 5.49
CA GLY A 296 -16.89 -15.27 6.50
C GLY A 296 -16.11 -15.68 7.75
N LEU A 297 -14.86 -15.22 7.90
CA LEU A 297 -14.00 -15.45 9.07
C LEU A 297 -13.93 -14.19 9.95
N ASP A 298 -13.64 -14.35 11.23
CA ASP A 298 -13.56 -13.24 12.19
C ASP A 298 -12.20 -12.54 12.16
N TRP A 299 -11.12 -13.33 12.25
CA TRP A 299 -9.75 -12.83 12.29
C TRP A 299 -9.05 -12.95 10.94
N GLY A 300 -8.10 -12.04 10.71
CA GLY A 300 -7.30 -12.05 9.50
C GLY A 300 -5.96 -11.38 9.68
N VAL A 301 -5.10 -11.54 8.68
CA VAL A 301 -3.78 -10.92 8.63
C VAL A 301 -3.61 -10.12 7.36
N LEU A 302 -3.00 -8.95 7.50
CA LEU A 302 -2.44 -8.19 6.40
C LEU A 302 -0.91 -8.19 6.54
N LEU A 303 -0.23 -8.72 5.51
CA LEU A 303 1.22 -8.74 5.40
C LEU A 303 1.67 -7.81 4.28
N SER A 304 2.63 -6.94 4.57
CA SER A 304 3.33 -6.15 3.55
C SER A 304 4.83 -6.40 3.59
N PHE A 305 5.46 -6.52 2.41
CA PHE A 305 6.87 -6.85 2.26
C PHE A 305 7.59 -5.75 1.49
N GLY A 306 8.81 -5.40 1.86
CA GLY A 306 9.57 -4.37 1.14
C GLY A 306 11.03 -4.27 1.57
N ALA A 307 11.71 -3.21 1.14
CA ALA A 307 13.15 -3.01 1.35
C ALA A 307 13.51 -3.11 2.85
N GLY A 308 14.57 -3.86 3.16
CA GLY A 308 14.97 -4.19 4.53
C GLY A 308 15.71 -5.53 4.63
N ILE A 309 15.13 -6.69 4.34
CA ILE A 309 13.71 -6.99 4.06
C ILE A 309 12.85 -6.70 5.30
N THR A 310 11.76 -5.95 5.11
CA THR A 310 10.80 -5.61 6.17
C THR A 310 9.48 -6.34 5.93
N ILE A 311 8.95 -6.96 6.99
CA ILE A 311 7.62 -7.57 7.04
C ILE A 311 6.77 -6.74 8.01
N GLU A 312 5.78 -6.02 7.49
CA GLU A 312 4.74 -5.39 8.31
C GLU A 312 3.59 -6.38 8.47
N THR A 313 3.25 -6.71 9.72
CA THR A 313 2.20 -7.67 10.08
C THR A 313 1.10 -6.94 10.84
N LEU A 314 -0.10 -6.91 10.29
CA LEU A 314 -1.27 -6.34 10.95
C LEU A 314 -2.33 -7.43 11.16
N VAL A 315 -2.78 -7.55 12.41
CA VAL A 315 -3.95 -8.35 12.74
C VAL A 315 -5.20 -7.52 12.47
N LEU A 316 -6.13 -8.12 11.75
CA LEU A 316 -7.41 -7.53 11.38
C LEU A 316 -8.56 -8.33 11.98
N HIS A 317 -9.64 -7.64 12.30
CA HIS A 317 -10.93 -8.23 12.62
C HIS A 317 -11.94 -7.82 11.55
N SER A 318 -12.72 -8.78 11.06
CA SER A 318 -13.76 -8.52 10.06
C SER A 318 -14.99 -7.87 10.70
N VAL A 319 -15.89 -7.38 9.85
CA VAL A 319 -17.20 -6.86 10.26
C VAL A 319 -18.28 -7.77 9.67
N PRO A 320 -19.38 -8.05 10.39
CA PRO A 320 -20.51 -8.79 9.84
C PRO A 320 -21.10 -8.10 8.61
N ILE A 321 -21.47 -8.90 7.60
CA ILE A 321 -22.21 -8.42 6.44
C ILE A 321 -23.70 -8.59 6.77
N SER A 322 -24.42 -7.48 6.83
CA SER A 322 -25.88 -7.43 7.05
C SER A 322 -26.66 -7.79 5.80
#